data_AF-A0A7S3BUL2-F1
#
_entry.id   AF-A0A7S3BUL2-F1
#
_cell.length_a   1.000
_cell.length_b   1.000
_cell.length_c   1.000
_cell.angle_alpha   90.00
_cell.angle_beta   90.00
_cell.angle_gamma   90.00
#
_symmetry.space_group_name_H-M   'P 1'
#
loop_
_entity.id
_entity.type
_entity.pdbx_description
1 polymer ?
#
loop_
_entity_poly.entity_id
_entity_poly.type
_entity_poly.pdbx_seq_one_letter_code
_entity_poly.pdbx_strand_id
1 'polypeptide(L)'
;EEARKSVFGSFARYCKHSVVMGDGEAEALSEEAERKQALLRALCELDAHLESCAGPYAAGSQLSLTDCFLVPVLFHLKVAGAHFKGLEVPSQFGALRAYMDTMHDSAIFRRTAPPPAMVRWGWANARGDVAEVERAAAEICALP
;
A
#
# COMPACT_ATOMS: atom_id res chain seq x y z
N GLU A 1 6.58 -9.08 -13.94
CA GLU A 1 5.40 -9.75 -13.37
C GLU A 1 5.60 -10.17 -11.90
N GLU A 2 6.80 -10.64 -11.54
CA GLU A 2 7.13 -11.12 -10.20
C GLU A 2 7.17 -10.01 -9.12
N ALA A 3 7.85 -8.89 -9.39
CA ALA A 3 7.92 -7.75 -8.47
C ALA A 3 6.53 -7.21 -8.08
N ARG A 4 5.58 -7.25 -9.01
CA ARG A 4 4.19 -6.80 -8.82
C ARG A 4 3.42 -7.68 -7.84
N LYS A 5 3.52 -9.01 -8.00
CA LYS A 5 2.89 -9.98 -7.08
C LYS A 5 3.57 -9.94 -5.71
N SER A 6 4.88 -9.65 -5.70
CA SER A 6 5.70 -9.51 -4.49
C SER A 6 5.25 -8.35 -3.59
N VAL A 7 5.00 -7.15 -4.15
CA VAL A 7 4.62 -5.96 -3.34
C VAL A 7 3.25 -6.14 -2.66
N PHE A 8 2.19 -6.51 -3.39
CA PHE A 8 0.88 -6.67 -2.76
C PHE A 8 0.88 -7.81 -1.73
N GLY A 9 1.52 -8.94 -2.03
CA GLY A 9 1.58 -10.08 -1.12
C GLY A 9 2.33 -9.77 0.17
N SER A 10 3.50 -9.12 0.08
CA SER A 10 4.26 -8.69 1.26
C SER A 10 3.51 -7.62 2.07
N PHE A 11 2.92 -6.62 1.38
CA PHE A 11 2.11 -5.60 2.05
C PHE A 11 0.89 -6.21 2.76
N ALA A 12 0.16 -7.12 2.12
CA ALA A 12 -1.01 -7.74 2.74
C ALA A 12 -0.66 -8.54 4.00
N ARG A 13 0.46 -9.28 3.99
CA ARG A 13 0.93 -9.99 5.19
C ARG A 13 1.33 -9.02 6.29
N TYR A 14 2.09 -7.98 5.96
CA TYR A 14 2.48 -6.95 6.92
C TYR A 14 1.27 -6.22 7.50
N CYS A 15 0.39 -5.72 6.64
CA CYS A 15 -0.77 -4.91 7.02
C CYS A 15 -1.85 -5.70 7.75
N LYS A 16 -1.93 -7.04 7.63
CA LYS A 16 -2.87 -7.87 8.41
C LYS A 16 -2.33 -8.27 9.78
N HIS A 17 -1.01 -8.34 9.92
CA HIS A 17 -0.39 -8.71 11.18
C HIS A 17 -0.76 -7.70 12.27
N SER A 18 -1.07 -8.18 13.47
CA SER A 18 -1.37 -7.34 14.62
C SER A 18 -0.52 -7.82 15.79
N VAL A 19 0.15 -6.90 16.46
CA VAL A 19 0.91 -7.21 17.67
C VAL A 19 -0.07 -7.19 18.84
N VAL A 20 -0.19 -8.33 19.52
CA VAL A 20 -0.97 -8.44 20.75
C VAL A 20 0.00 -8.19 21.90
N MET A 21 -0.30 -7.19 22.74
CA MET A 21 0.51 -6.90 23.92
C MET A 21 0.31 -7.99 24.98
N GLY A 22 1.40 -8.47 25.58
CA GLY A 22 1.37 -9.51 26.61
C GLY A 22 2.44 -10.58 26.40
N ASP A 23 2.12 -11.81 26.81
CA ASP A 23 3.03 -12.95 26.65
C ASP A 23 3.30 -13.19 25.15
N GLY A 24 4.58 -13.15 24.75
CA GLY A 24 4.99 -13.29 23.36
C GLY A 24 5.12 -11.98 22.57
N GLU A 25 5.04 -10.81 23.22
CA GLU A 25 5.22 -9.50 22.57
C GLU A 25 6.53 -9.40 21.78
N ALA A 26 7.65 -9.87 22.35
CA ALA A 26 8.95 -9.84 21.68
C ALA A 26 8.96 -10.63 20.36
N GLU A 27 8.31 -11.79 20.34
CA GLU A 27 8.18 -12.61 19.13
C GLU A 27 7.29 -11.92 18.09
N ALA A 28 6.14 -11.38 18.53
CA ALA A 28 5.21 -10.67 17.66
C ALA A 28 5.82 -9.43 17.01
N LEU A 29 6.67 -8.69 17.75
CA LEU A 29 7.44 -7.55 17.25
C LEU A 29 8.54 -7.99 16.26
N SER A 30 9.20 -9.12 16.53
CA SER A 30 10.18 -9.71 15.60
C SER A 30 9.52 -10.09 14.28
N GLU A 31 8.39 -10.82 14.34
CA GLU A 31 7.62 -11.17 13.14
C GLU A 31 7.14 -9.92 12.38
N GLU A 32 6.72 -8.88 13.09
CA GLU A 32 6.33 -7.63 12.46
C GLU A 32 7.51 -6.98 11.71
N ALA A 33 8.68 -6.93 12.33
CA ALA A 33 9.89 -6.40 11.73
C ALA A 33 10.30 -7.19 10.48
N GLU A 34 10.21 -8.52 10.51
CA GLU A 34 10.49 -9.38 9.36
C GLU A 34 9.51 -9.14 8.21
N ARG A 35 8.21 -9.05 8.50
CA ARG A 35 7.18 -8.76 7.50
C ARG A 35 7.38 -7.37 6.90
N LYS A 36 7.72 -6.37 7.72
CA LYS A 36 8.07 -5.01 7.25
C LYS A 36 9.30 -5.05 6.34
N GLN A 37 10.33 -5.78 6.74
CA GLN A 37 11.56 -5.90 5.95
C GLN A 37 11.30 -6.58 4.59
N ALA A 38 10.44 -7.60 4.55
CA ALA A 38 10.05 -8.24 3.30
C ALA A 38 9.32 -7.27 2.35
N LEU A 39 8.44 -6.42 2.89
CA LEU A 39 7.79 -5.35 2.13
C LEU A 39 8.82 -4.34 1.60
N LEU A 40 9.74 -3.89 2.44
CA LEU A 40 10.76 -2.91 2.04
C LEU A 40 11.68 -3.46 0.94
N ARG A 41 12.00 -4.76 0.94
CA ARG A 41 12.74 -5.40 -0.16
C ARG A 41 11.93 -5.37 -1.46
N ALA A 42 10.65 -5.73 -1.42
CA ALA A 42 9.79 -5.68 -2.60
C ALA A 42 9.63 -4.26 -3.15
N LEU A 43 9.56 -3.24 -2.28
CA LEU A 43 9.53 -1.83 -2.69
C LEU A 43 10.86 -1.38 -3.29
N CYS A 44 11.99 -1.83 -2.74
CA CYS A 44 13.32 -1.56 -3.28
C CYS A 44 13.49 -2.13 -4.70
N GLU A 45 13.02 -3.36 -4.93
CA GLU A 45 13.02 -3.98 -6.27
C GLU A 45 12.13 -3.22 -7.26
N LEU A 46 10.95 -2.76 -6.80
CA LEU A 46 10.05 -1.96 -7.62
C LEU A 46 10.65 -0.59 -7.95
N ASP A 47 11.26 0.07 -6.97
CA ASP A 47 11.93 1.37 -7.15
C ASP A 47 13.05 1.26 -8.19
N ALA A 48 13.93 0.25 -8.07
CA ALA A 48 14.98 -0.01 -9.05
C ALA A 48 14.42 -0.31 -10.46
N HIS A 49 13.30 -1.04 -10.55
CA HIS A 49 12.61 -1.26 -11.83
C HIS A 49 12.12 0.06 -12.43
N LEU A 50 11.50 0.92 -11.64
CA LEU A 50 11.00 2.23 -12.08
C LEU A 50 12.15 3.15 -12.51
N GLU A 51 13.28 3.15 -11.79
CA GLU A 51 14.49 3.89 -12.17
C GLU A 51 15.03 3.45 -13.54
N SER A 52 14.96 2.15 -13.85
CA SER A 52 15.42 1.61 -15.14
C SER A 52 14.48 1.90 -16.32
N CYS A 53 13.22 2.28 -16.05
CA CYS A 53 12.23 2.51 -17.09
C CYS A 53 12.41 3.88 -17.74
N ALA A 54 12.38 3.92 -19.08
CA ALA A 54 12.40 5.18 -19.82
C ALA A 54 10.99 5.81 -19.87
N GLY A 55 10.63 6.57 -18.83
CA GLY A 55 9.40 7.36 -18.81
C GLY A 55 8.68 7.38 -17.45
N PRO A 56 7.54 8.07 -17.36
CA PRO A 56 6.83 8.27 -16.11
C PRO A 56 5.97 7.08 -15.66
N TYR A 57 5.83 6.03 -16.48
CA TYR A 57 4.99 4.86 -16.20
C TYR A 57 5.83 3.59 -16.00
N ALA A 58 5.25 2.57 -15.37
CA ALA A 58 5.94 1.34 -15.00
C ALA A 58 6.42 0.49 -16.19
N ALA A 59 5.95 0.80 -17.40
CA ALA A 59 6.37 0.18 -18.66
C ALA A 59 6.96 1.20 -19.66
N GLY A 60 7.34 2.41 -19.21
CA GLY A 60 7.97 3.44 -20.02
C GLY A 60 7.10 4.68 -20.24
N SER A 61 6.93 5.09 -21.49
CA SER A 61 6.34 6.40 -21.83
C SER A 61 4.81 6.44 -21.89
N GLN A 62 4.15 5.28 -21.95
CA GLN A 62 2.70 5.18 -22.03
C GLN A 62 2.12 4.38 -20.86
N LEU A 63 0.93 4.78 -20.42
CA LEU A 63 0.15 4.05 -19.44
C LEU A 63 -0.14 2.64 -19.95
N SER A 64 0.06 1.65 -19.08
CA SER A 64 -0.11 0.23 -19.41
C SER A 64 -0.97 -0.50 -18.39
N LEU A 65 -1.32 -1.75 -18.68
CA LEU A 65 -1.99 -2.63 -17.72
C LEU A 65 -1.17 -2.86 -16.44
N THR A 66 0.16 -2.74 -16.52
CA THR A 66 1.03 -2.81 -15.35
C THR A 66 0.70 -1.69 -14.36
N ASP A 67 0.49 -0.47 -14.87
CA ASP A 67 0.12 0.69 -14.07
C ASP A 67 -1.27 0.53 -13.48
N CYS A 68 -2.24 0.06 -14.28
CA CYS A 68 -3.60 -0.19 -13.82
C CYS A 68 -3.67 -1.20 -12.66
N PHE A 69 -2.70 -2.11 -12.56
CA PHE A 69 -2.58 -3.00 -11.41
C PHE A 69 -1.80 -2.38 -10.26
N LEU A 70 -0.67 -1.72 -10.56
CA LEU A 70 0.28 -1.26 -9.56
C LEU A 70 -0.28 -0.09 -8.74
N VAL A 71 -0.95 0.86 -9.40
CA VAL A 71 -1.42 2.08 -8.75
C VAL A 71 -2.46 1.81 -7.65
N PRO A 72 -3.48 0.95 -7.84
CA PRO A 72 -4.37 0.55 -6.75
C PRO A 72 -3.62 -0.07 -5.57
N VAL A 73 -2.61 -0.91 -5.83
CA VAL A 73 -1.79 -1.52 -4.76
C VAL A 73 -1.04 -0.46 -3.96
N LEU A 74 -0.41 0.50 -4.62
CA LEU A 74 0.32 1.59 -3.97
C LEU A 74 -0.62 2.55 -3.22
N PHE A 75 -1.84 2.75 -3.70
CA PHE A 75 -2.85 3.51 -2.98
C PHE A 75 -3.28 2.81 -1.69
N HIS A 76 -3.49 1.48 -1.72
CA HIS A 76 -3.76 0.69 -0.52
C HIS A 76 -2.59 0.78 0.47
N LEU A 77 -1.35 0.69 -0.02
CA LEU A 77 -0.16 0.86 0.82
C LEU A 77 -0.12 2.24 1.48
N LYS A 78 -0.38 3.31 0.72
CA LYS A 78 -0.41 4.68 1.23
C LYS A 78 -1.47 4.87 2.32
N VAL A 79 -2.71 4.43 2.06
CA VAL A 79 -3.84 4.68 2.97
C VAL A 79 -3.81 3.74 4.17
N ALA A 80 -3.78 2.43 3.93
CA ALA A 80 -3.88 1.44 5.01
C ALA A 80 -2.54 1.26 5.74
N GLY A 81 -1.41 1.37 5.04
CA GLY A 81 -0.09 1.35 5.66
C GLY A 81 0.10 2.51 6.64
N ALA A 82 -0.26 3.73 6.24
CA ALA A 82 -0.21 4.87 7.15
C ALA A 82 -1.16 4.69 8.33
N HIS A 83 -2.41 4.30 8.08
CA HIS A 83 -3.44 4.19 9.12
C HIS A 83 -3.18 3.09 10.16
N PHE A 84 -2.93 1.86 9.71
CA PHE A 84 -2.81 0.71 10.62
C PHE A 84 -1.40 0.44 11.10
N LYS A 85 -0.39 0.96 10.40
CA LYS A 85 1.02 0.62 10.63
C LYS A 85 1.94 1.83 10.81
N GLY A 86 1.44 3.05 10.65
CA GLY A 86 2.30 4.24 10.61
C GLY A 86 3.38 4.15 9.52
N LEU A 87 3.14 3.35 8.47
CA LEU A 87 4.10 3.12 7.41
C LEU A 87 4.01 4.27 6.40
N GLU A 88 5.14 4.94 6.21
CA GLU A 88 5.37 5.83 5.08
C GLU A 88 6.38 5.20 4.12
N VAL A 89 6.22 5.46 2.82
CA VAL A 89 7.21 5.04 1.82
C VAL A 89 8.51 5.81 2.08
N PRO A 90 9.64 5.12 2.39
CA PRO A 90 10.91 5.77 2.66
C PRO A 90 11.33 6.76 1.57
N SER A 91 11.96 7.87 1.97
CA SER A 91 12.42 8.91 1.04
C SER A 91 13.51 8.45 0.07
N GLN A 92 14.21 7.37 0.40
CA GLN A 92 15.24 6.76 -0.45
C GLN A 92 14.67 6.11 -1.73
N PHE A 93 13.36 5.80 -1.78
CA PHE A 93 12.70 5.24 -2.95
C PHE A 93 12.20 6.35 -3.88
N GLY A 94 13.15 7.01 -4.53
CA GLY A 94 12.92 8.25 -5.28
C GLY A 94 12.03 8.05 -6.51
N ALA A 95 12.31 7.03 -7.34
CA ALA A 95 11.52 6.76 -8.54
C ALA A 95 10.12 6.27 -8.20
N LEU A 96 9.97 5.45 -7.15
CA LEU A 96 8.69 5.00 -6.65
C LEU A 96 7.83 6.18 -6.18
N ARG A 97 8.40 7.14 -5.44
CA ARG A 97 7.68 8.34 -5.02
C ARG A 97 7.25 9.18 -6.21
N ALA A 98 8.15 9.47 -7.15
CA ALA A 98 7.84 10.22 -8.37
C ALA A 98 6.74 9.54 -9.21
N TYR A 99 6.78 8.21 -9.31
CA TYR A 99 5.74 7.41 -9.96
C TYR A 99 4.40 7.53 -9.23
N MET A 100 4.37 7.36 -7.91
CA MET A 100 3.16 7.48 -7.10
C MET A 100 2.54 8.88 -7.23
N ASP A 101 3.35 9.93 -7.21
CA ASP A 101 2.88 11.31 -7.36
C ASP A 101 2.25 11.51 -8.75
N THR A 102 2.95 11.08 -9.81
CA THR A 102 2.45 11.14 -11.19
C THR A 102 1.12 10.40 -11.35
N MET A 103 1.03 9.17 -10.83
CA MET A 103 -0.16 8.34 -11.00
C MET A 103 -1.33 8.84 -10.17
N HIS A 104 -1.10 9.29 -8.93
CA HIS A 104 -2.17 9.82 -8.08
C HIS A 104 -2.70 11.17 -8.58
N ASP A 105 -1.88 11.96 -9.28
CA ASP A 105 -2.32 13.20 -9.92
C ASP A 105 -3.01 13.01 -11.27
N SER A 106 -2.94 11.81 -11.85
CA SER A 106 -3.60 11.51 -13.11
C SER A 106 -5.14 11.58 -13.01
N ALA A 107 -5.78 12.08 -14.06
CA ALA A 107 -7.24 12.15 -14.14
C ALA A 107 -7.92 10.77 -14.08
N ILE A 108 -7.22 9.72 -14.56
CA ILE A 108 -7.70 8.34 -14.50
C ILE A 108 -7.81 7.90 -13.05
N PHE A 109 -6.74 8.07 -12.26
CA PHE A 109 -6.75 7.70 -10.87
C PHE A 109 -7.79 8.49 -10.07
N ARG A 110 -7.83 9.83 -10.24
CA ARG A 110 -8.82 10.67 -9.52
C ARG A 110 -10.27 10.27 -9.80
N ARG A 111 -10.56 9.71 -10.97
CA ARG A 111 -11.90 9.27 -11.36
C ARG A 111 -12.25 7.86 -10.86
N THR A 112 -11.26 7.00 -10.65
CA THR A 112 -11.49 5.58 -10.35
C THR A 112 -11.07 5.17 -8.94
N ALA A 113 -10.26 5.96 -8.26
CA ALA A 113 -9.81 5.66 -6.91
C ALA A 113 -10.99 5.69 -5.93
N PRO A 114 -11.12 4.68 -5.06
CA PRO A 114 -12.13 4.73 -4.02
C PRO A 114 -11.75 5.79 -2.98
N PRO A 115 -12.73 6.32 -2.22
CA PRO A 115 -12.46 7.14 -1.06
C PRO A 115 -11.51 6.42 -0.07
N PRO A 116 -10.57 7.12 0.59
CA PRO A 116 -9.67 6.50 1.57
C PRO A 116 -10.39 5.71 2.67
N ALA A 117 -11.58 6.17 3.09
CA ALA A 117 -12.42 5.46 4.05
C ALA A 117 -12.81 4.04 3.60
N MET A 118 -13.09 3.85 2.30
CA MET A 118 -13.43 2.54 1.75
C MET A 118 -12.24 1.59 1.78
N VAL A 119 -11.03 2.10 1.54
CA VAL A 119 -9.79 1.32 1.70
C VAL A 119 -9.60 0.93 3.17
N ARG A 120 -9.74 1.88 4.10
CA ARG A 120 -9.65 1.60 5.55
C ARG A 120 -10.68 0.56 5.98
N TRP A 121 -11.93 0.69 5.56
CA TRP A 121 -13.00 -0.25 5.85
C TRP A 121 -12.66 -1.67 5.39
N GLY A 122 -12.15 -1.85 4.18
CA GLY A 122 -11.77 -3.16 3.66
C GLY A 122 -10.65 -3.81 4.46
N TRP A 123 -9.61 -3.04 4.83
CA TRP A 123 -8.51 -3.55 5.64
C TRP A 123 -8.87 -3.76 7.10
N ALA A 124 -9.75 -2.94 7.68
CA ALA A 124 -10.29 -3.14 9.02
C ALA A 124 -11.00 -4.49 9.14
N ASN A 125 -11.86 -4.82 8.15
CA ASN A 125 -12.49 -6.15 8.05
C ASN A 125 -11.43 -7.27 7.97
N ALA A 126 -10.42 -7.11 7.12
CA ALA A 126 -9.36 -8.11 6.96
C ALA A 126 -8.48 -8.28 8.21
N ARG A 127 -8.44 -7.28 9.09
CA ARG A 127 -7.72 -7.28 10.38
C ARG A 127 -8.59 -7.71 11.56
N GLY A 128 -9.91 -7.82 11.38
CA GLY A 128 -10.85 -8.03 12.48
C GLY A 128 -11.03 -6.81 13.40
N ASP A 129 -10.67 -5.61 12.94
CA ASP A 129 -10.81 -4.35 13.71
C ASP A 129 -12.24 -3.81 13.59
N VAL A 130 -13.15 -4.38 14.39
CA VAL A 130 -14.59 -4.04 14.36
C VAL A 130 -14.83 -2.55 14.59
N ALA A 131 -14.06 -1.93 15.48
CA ALA A 131 -14.21 -0.51 15.79
C ALA A 131 -13.84 0.37 14.58
N GLU A 132 -12.77 0.04 13.85
CA GLU A 132 -12.44 0.75 12.61
C GLU A 132 -13.41 0.46 11.48
N VAL A 133 -13.97 -0.75 11.39
CA VAL A 133 -15.02 -1.08 10.42
C VAL A 133 -16.22 -0.14 10.59
N GLU A 134 -16.70 0.05 11.82
CA GLU A 134 -17.83 0.94 12.11
C GLU A 134 -17.51 2.40 11.81
N ARG A 135 -16.33 2.89 12.23
CA ARG A 135 -15.87 4.26 11.97
C ARG A 135 -15.79 4.55 10.47
N ALA A 136 -15.11 3.68 9.72
CA ALA A 136 -14.94 3.86 8.29
C ALA A 136 -16.28 3.73 7.53
N ALA A 137 -17.17 2.84 7.96
CA ALA A 137 -18.51 2.71 7.37
C ALA A 137 -19.33 4.01 7.54
N ALA A 138 -19.30 4.62 8.73
CA ALA A 138 -19.99 5.89 8.98
C ALA A 138 -19.46 7.02 8.07
N GLU A 139 -18.14 7.11 7.89
CA GLU A 139 -17.52 8.09 6.97
C GLU A 139 -17.93 7.85 5.52
N ILE A 140 -17.96 6.59 5.06
CA ILE A 140 -18.41 6.24 3.71
C ILE A 140 -19.87 6.64 3.50
N CYS A 141 -20.76 6.36 4.46
CA CYS A 141 -22.17 6.71 4.36
C CYS A 141 -22.43 8.23 4.36
N ALA A 142 -21.49 9.03 4.85
CA ALA A 142 -21.58 10.49 4.86
C ALA A 142 -20.99 11.16 3.60
N LEU A 143 -20.46 10.39 2.65
CA LEU A 143 -19.96 10.94 1.39
C LEU A 143 -21.11 11.47 0.52
N PRO A 144 -20.89 12.59 -0.20
CA PRO A 144 -21.90 13.25 -1.03
C PRO A 144 -22.28 12.46 -2.29
#